data_AF-A0AAJ1V681-F1
#
_entry.id   AF-A0AAJ1V681-F1
#
_cell.length_a   1.000
_cell.length_b   1.000
_cell.length_c   1.000
_cell.angle_alpha   90.00
_cell.angle_beta   90.00
_cell.angle_gamma   90.00
#
_symmetry.space_group_name_H-M   'P 1'
#
loop_
_entity.id
_entity.type
_entity.pdbx_description
1 polymer ?
#
loop_
_entity_poly.entity_id
_entity_poly.type
_entity_poly.pdbx_seq_one_letter_code
_entity_poly.pdbx_strand_id
1 'polypeptide(L)' 'DSAFHTEHYASHGVILFAPLSHPLARYNSVPLSALQDAPLLQRESGSTTRACLEAALEKENIRPRAVMEIGSREALR' A
#
# COMPACT_ATOMS: atom_id res chain seq x y z
N ASP A 1 14.37 28.49 -5.99
CA ASP A 1 15.50 28.42 -6.91
C ASP A 1 14.93 28.46 -8.32
N SER A 2 15.29 29.44 -9.15
CA SER A 2 14.77 29.59 -10.51
C SER A 2 15.41 28.60 -11.50
N ALA A 3 16.29 27.70 -11.04
CA ALA A 3 16.92 26.66 -11.85
C ALA A 3 16.04 25.44 -12.12
N PHE A 4 14.94 25.25 -11.38
CA PHE A 4 14.05 24.09 -11.53
C PHE A 4 12.61 24.53 -11.75
N HIS A 5 11.92 23.88 -12.68
CA HIS A 5 10.48 23.95 -12.84
C HIS A 5 9.90 22.53 -12.64
N THR A 6 8.71 22.47 -12.06
CA THR A 6 8.01 21.21 -11.78
C THR A 6 6.66 21.25 -12.45
N GLU A 7 6.35 20.22 -13.22
CA GLU A 7 5.03 19.98 -13.79
C GLU A 7 4.52 18.61 -13.37
N HIS A 8 3.19 18.47 -13.28
CA HIS A 8 2.56 17.20 -12.97
C HIS A 8 2.70 16.25 -14.16
N TYR A 9 3.37 15.12 -13.94
CA TYR A 9 3.54 14.10 -14.96
C TYR A 9 2.42 13.05 -14.93
N ALA A 10 2.19 12.44 -13.77
CA ALA A 10 1.23 11.37 -13.60
C ALA A 10 0.84 11.15 -12.13
N SER A 11 -0.31 10.51 -11.93
CA SER A 11 -0.78 10.04 -10.61
C SER A 11 -0.91 8.52 -10.63
N HIS A 12 -0.43 7.88 -9.56
CA HIS A 12 -0.48 6.43 -9.41
C HIS A 12 -1.13 6.09 -8.07
N GLY A 13 -2.15 5.23 -8.09
CA GLY A 13 -2.80 4.75 -6.88
C GLY A 13 -1.97 3.69 -6.17
N VAL A 14 -2.05 3.66 -4.83
CA VAL A 14 -1.61 2.51 -4.04
C VAL A 14 -2.68 1.44 -4.15
N ILE A 15 -2.31 0.25 -4.65
CA ILE A 15 -3.23 -0.86 -4.88
C ILE A 15 -2.90 -2.06 -3.99
N LEU A 16 -3.92 -2.83 -3.63
CA LEU A 16 -3.75 -4.13 -3.00
C LEU A 16 -3.38 -5.17 -4.06
N PHE A 17 -2.34 -5.95 -3.81
CA PHE A 17 -1.96 -7.09 -4.63
C PHE A 17 -2.07 -8.36 -3.80
N ALA A 18 -2.70 -9.40 -4.38
CA ALA A 18 -2.89 -10.68 -3.71
C ALA A 18 -2.87 -11.83 -4.74
N PRO A 19 -2.51 -13.06 -4.34
CA PRO A 19 -2.66 -14.25 -5.19
C PRO A 19 -4.10 -14.44 -5.67
N LEU A 20 -4.31 -15.04 -6.84
CA LEU A 20 -5.65 -15.30 -7.39
C LEU A 20 -6.53 -16.17 -6.47
N SER A 21 -5.92 -17.02 -5.64
CA SER A 21 -6.62 -17.83 -4.64
C SER A 21 -7.08 -17.05 -3.41
N HIS A 22 -6.66 -15.80 -3.25
CA HIS A 22 -7.00 -14.98 -2.09
C HIS A 22 -8.48 -14.59 -2.08
N PRO A 23 -9.19 -14.64 -0.94
CA PRO A 23 -10.61 -14.31 -0.88
C PRO A 23 -10.98 -12.91 -1.39
N LEU A 24 -10.06 -11.94 -1.29
CA LEU A 24 -10.26 -10.58 -1.79
C LEU A 24 -9.99 -10.42 -3.30
N ALA A 25 -9.31 -11.38 -3.94
CA ALA A 25 -8.97 -11.30 -5.36
C ALA A 25 -10.19 -11.40 -6.30
N ARG A 26 -11.35 -11.84 -5.77
CA ARG A 26 -12.62 -11.87 -6.52
C ARG A 26 -13.26 -10.50 -6.72
N TYR A 27 -12.74 -9.46 -6.05
CA TYR A 27 -13.30 -8.11 -6.09
C TYR A 27 -12.37 -7.17 -6.85
N ASN A 28 -12.95 -6.28 -7.68
CA ASN A 28 -12.21 -5.22 -8.36
C ASN A 28 -11.75 -4.11 -7.41
N SER A 29 -12.44 -3.95 -6.28
CA SER A 29 -12.13 -2.99 -5.22
C SER A 29 -12.64 -3.51 -3.89
N VAL A 30 -11.91 -3.27 -2.81
CA VAL A 30 -12.32 -3.64 -1.45
C VAL A 30 -12.29 -2.40 -0.56
N PRO A 31 -13.19 -2.29 0.44
CA PRO A 31 -13.09 -1.24 1.44
C PRO A 31 -11.84 -1.46 2.30
N LEU A 32 -11.25 -0.38 2.83
CA LEU A 32 -10.09 -0.50 3.72
C LEU A 32 -10.39 -1.38 4.95
N SER A 33 -11.63 -1.38 5.43
CA SER A 33 -12.06 -2.20 6.58
C SER A 33 -11.89 -3.71 6.34
N ALA A 34 -11.83 -4.15 5.07
CA ALA A 34 -11.49 -5.54 4.73
C ALA A 34 -10.05 -5.92 5.12
N LEU A 35 -9.19 -4.94 5.42
CA LEU A 35 -7.82 -5.14 5.87
C LEU A 35 -7.70 -5.21 7.40
N GLN A 36 -8.79 -4.99 8.15
CA GLN A 36 -8.78 -5.15 9.60
C GLN A 36 -8.34 -6.58 9.97
N ASP A 37 -7.29 -6.69 10.78
CA ASP A 37 -6.67 -7.96 11.22
C ASP A 37 -6.11 -8.87 10.10
N ALA A 38 -6.20 -8.43 8.84
CA ALA A 38 -5.69 -9.17 7.69
C ALA A 38 -4.16 -9.20 7.72
N PRO A 39 -3.52 -10.34 7.38
CA PRO A 39 -2.08 -10.40 7.23
C PRO A 39 -1.63 -9.54 6.04
N LEU A 40 -0.69 -8.63 6.29
CA LEU A 40 -0.18 -7.71 5.28
C LEU A 40 1.34 -7.76 5.22
N LEU A 41 1.87 -7.90 4.02
CA LEU A 41 3.28 -7.67 3.71
C LEU A 41 3.49 -6.17 3.56
N GLN A 42 4.34 -5.58 4.39
CA GLN A 42 4.60 -4.16 4.39
C GLN A 42 5.92 -3.84 3.68
N ARG A 43 6.00 -2.62 3.16
CA ARG A 43 7.25 -2.05 2.64
C ARG A 43 8.15 -1.59 3.79
N GLU A 44 9.42 -1.42 3.49
CA GLU A 44 10.39 -0.82 4.38
C GLU A 44 9.97 0.54 4.95
N SER A 45 10.43 0.80 6.17
CA SER A 45 10.32 2.13 6.76
C SER A 45 10.97 3.19 5.84
N GLY A 46 10.30 4.32 5.65
CA GLY A 46 10.73 5.38 4.72
C GLY A 46 10.15 5.26 3.30
N SER A 47 9.45 4.16 2.97
CA SER A 47 8.70 4.05 1.72
C SER A 47 7.52 5.05 1.67
N THR A 48 7.47 5.88 0.62
CA THR A 48 6.33 6.78 0.38
C THR A 48 5.02 6.00 0.24
N THR A 49 5.05 4.81 -0.37
CA THR A 49 3.87 3.94 -0.49
C THR A 49 3.37 3.47 0.88
N ARG A 50 4.29 3.07 1.77
CA ARG A 50 3.93 2.69 3.14
C ARG A 50 3.31 3.87 3.89
N ALA A 51 3.94 5.04 3.84
CA ALA A 51 3.45 6.24 4.50
C ALA A 51 2.02 6.61 4.04
N CYS A 52 1.75 6.56 2.73
CA CYS A 52 0.40 6.79 2.19
C CYS A 52 -0.62 5.77 2.70
N LEU A 53 -0.27 4.48 2.72
CA LEU A 53 -1.16 3.42 3.21
C LEU A 53 -1.43 3.56 4.72
N GLU A 54 -0.40 3.78 5.52
CA GLU A 54 -0.51 3.95 6.97
C GLU A 54 -1.37 5.17 7.32
N ALA A 55 -1.19 6.30 6.62
CA ALA A 55 -2.03 7.48 6.83
C ALA A 55 -3.51 7.21 6.52
N ALA A 56 -3.80 6.44 5.46
CA ALA A 56 -5.18 6.07 5.10
C ALA A 56 -5.81 5.10 6.12
N LEU A 57 -5.04 4.12 6.60
CA LEU A 57 -5.50 3.18 7.63
C LEU A 57 -5.71 3.86 8.98
N GLU A 58 -4.80 4.77 9.37
CA GLU A 58 -4.89 5.50 10.64
C GLU A 58 -6.14 6.38 10.71
N LYS A 59 -6.43 7.09 9.61
CA LYS A 59 -7.62 7.94 9.52
C LYS A 59 -8.92 7.19 9.80
N GLU A 60 -9.00 5.92 9.39
CA GLU A 60 -10.18 5.07 9.55
C GLU A 60 -10.06 4.11 10.75
N ASN A 61 -9.01 4.26 11.57
CA ASN A 61 -8.68 3.40 12.73
C ASN A 61 -8.62 1.90 12.39
N ILE A 62 -8.02 1.57 11.24
CA ILE A 62 -7.87 0.19 10.76
C ILE A 62 -6.47 -0.31 11.11
N ARG A 63 -6.38 -1.56 11.58
CA ARG A 63 -5.12 -2.18 12.02
C ARG A 63 -4.92 -3.54 11.34
N PRO A 64 -4.25 -3.60 10.18
CA PRO A 64 -3.82 -4.87 9.60
C PRO A 64 -2.70 -5.50 10.42
N ARG A 65 -2.52 -6.82 10.32
CA ARG A 65 -1.39 -7.51 10.95
C ARG A 65 -0.19 -7.52 10.03
N ALA A 66 0.82 -6.71 10.33
CA ALA A 66 2.10 -6.75 9.64
C ALA A 66 2.79 -8.10 9.90
N VAL A 67 2.93 -8.93 8.86
CA VAL A 67 3.55 -10.26 8.99
C VAL A 67 5.01 -10.29 8.54
N MET A 68 5.42 -9.36 7.69
CA MET A 68 6.80 -9.22 7.20
C MET A 68 7.00 -7.84 6.57
N GLU A 69 8.22 -7.32 6.67
CA GLU A 69 8.69 -6.11 5.97
C GLU A 69 9.59 -6.51 4.80
N ILE A 70 9.40 -5.86 3.65
CA ILE A 70 10.18 -6.13 2.43
C ILE A 70 10.75 -4.82 1.89
N GLY A 71 12.08 -4.74 1.82
CA GLY A 71 12.82 -3.52 1.45
C GLY A 71 13.17 -3.35 -0.03
N SER A 72 12.92 -4.33 -0.88
CA SER A 72 13.23 -4.27 -2.32
C SER A 72 11.99 -4.58 -3.15
N ARG A 73 11.83 -3.88 -4.28
CA ARG A 73 10.75 -4.14 -5.25
C ARG A 73 10.89 -5.52 -5.91
N GLU A 74 12.11 -6.05 -6.01
CA GLU A 74 12.42 -7.35 -6.61
C GLU A 74 12.08 -8.53 -5.70
N ALA A 75 12.04 -8.35 -4.38
CA ALA A 75 11.71 -9.40 -3.42
C ALA A 75 10.21 -9.78 -3.38
N LEU A 76 9.37 -9.04 -4.12
CA LEU A 76 7.92 -9.26 -4.27
C LEU A 76 7.51 -9.81 -5.65
N ARG A 77 8.46 -10.08 -6.54
CA ARG A 77 8.19 -10.69 -7.87
C ARG A 77 8.04 -12.20 -7.79
#